data_AF-A0AAU6QKQ7-F1
#
_entry.id   AF-A0AAU6QKQ7-F1
#
_cell.length_a   1.000
_cell.length_b   1.000
_cell.length_c   1.000
_cell.angle_alpha   90.00
_cell.angle_beta   90.00
_cell.angle_gamma   90.00
#
_symmetry.space_group_name_H-M   'P 1'
#
loop_
_entity.id
_entity.type
_entity.pdbx_description
1 polymer ?
#
loop_
_entity_poly.entity_id
_entity_poly.type
_entity_poly.pdbx_seq_one_letter_code
_entity_poly.pdbx_strand_id
1 'polypeptide(L)'
;MSSPSITRRSDRTQPVAARRGVRTWRWIAVLVVVAVLHWIAAQWVEHNSAMLNASDKEHIPVQVALLTPERIERKPVGAAPQPQPVAPAHKAAASKPREHVLTATQPGTEAHASPKAASEAAASASAAASSANASAAGTASAPAAANAPQASPGVKFSVPPSGELQYDTFYNGVRNQPGTIHWTSNAQSYEMVVSVPLPFIGTFVYSSRGRIDAFGLAPEQYVEKRGRRPEDVSIFNRAAKQVAFTRTPATLPLPDGAQDRFSMVMQLASLVRGDPGAYQPGVTRQFFVVDSDSGENWPVETIGEETIRTAQGYLDTRHFKRLPRHDGDRRRIDVWLAPSLGWLPARIMQTEPNGTQFELVWRGKLDATSVGGSAGNTDNSSNGSPDNSANPTPSSAPADTPEAPPTSPINSTDPSNPPEKP
;
A
#
# COMPACT_ATOMS: atom_id res chain seq x y z
N MET A 1 -73.38 -26.44 85.53
CA MET A 1 -72.48 -25.45 84.90
C MET A 1 -71.72 -26.13 83.76
N SER A 2 -71.56 -25.44 82.63
CA SER A 2 -70.52 -25.59 81.60
C SER A 2 -70.11 -26.98 81.09
N SER A 3 -70.55 -27.31 79.87
CA SER A 3 -69.78 -27.53 78.62
C SER A 3 -68.36 -28.17 78.64
N PRO A 4 -67.89 -28.85 77.56
CA PRO A 4 -68.33 -28.72 76.16
C PRO A 4 -68.47 -30.02 75.33
N SER A 5 -68.93 -29.87 74.08
CA SER A 5 -69.03 -30.90 73.05
C SER A 5 -68.40 -30.46 71.72
N ILE A 6 -67.59 -31.32 71.09
CA ILE A 6 -67.03 -31.18 69.73
C ILE A 6 -66.82 -32.61 69.19
N THR A 7 -67.29 -33.06 68.01
CA THR A 7 -66.83 -32.72 66.65
C THR A 7 -67.62 -33.52 65.60
N ARG A 8 -67.85 -32.98 64.39
CA ARG A 8 -67.23 -33.47 63.12
C ARG A 8 -67.66 -32.71 61.84
N ARG A 9 -66.66 -32.47 60.96
CA ARG A 9 -66.73 -32.35 59.47
C ARG A 9 -67.54 -31.16 58.88
N SER A 10 -67.25 -30.60 57.70
CA SER A 10 -66.41 -31.06 56.57
C SER A 10 -65.68 -29.93 55.81
N ASP A 11 -64.50 -30.29 55.28
CA ASP A 11 -63.96 -30.03 53.92
C ASP A 11 -64.13 -28.65 53.21
N ARG A 12 -63.00 -28.02 52.81
CA ARG A 12 -62.96 -26.92 51.83
C ARG A 12 -61.58 -26.66 51.19
N THR A 13 -61.43 -27.10 49.93
CA THR A 13 -60.65 -26.51 48.80
C THR A 13 -59.21 -26.00 48.99
N GLN A 14 -58.27 -26.51 48.18
CA GLN A 14 -56.98 -25.84 47.90
C GLN A 14 -57.10 -24.74 46.84
N PRO A 15 -56.29 -23.65 46.93
CA PRO A 15 -56.02 -22.74 45.83
C PRO A 15 -54.61 -22.94 45.22
N VAL A 16 -54.54 -23.20 43.91
CA VAL A 16 -53.28 -23.25 43.14
C VAL A 16 -52.92 -21.86 42.63
N ALA A 17 -52.10 -21.08 43.37
CA ALA A 17 -51.65 -19.75 42.91
C ALA A 17 -50.39 -19.17 43.60
N ALA A 18 -49.22 -19.84 43.56
CA ALA A 18 -48.00 -19.28 44.18
C ALA A 18 -46.64 -19.70 43.56
N ARG A 19 -46.47 -19.70 42.22
CA ARG A 19 -45.16 -20.04 41.59
C ARG A 19 -44.65 -19.13 40.45
N ARG A 20 -45.32 -18.03 40.09
CA ARG A 20 -44.83 -17.12 39.03
C ARG A 20 -43.84 -16.05 39.50
N GLY A 21 -44.00 -15.49 40.71
CA GLY A 21 -43.17 -14.36 41.18
C GLY A 21 -41.68 -14.68 41.42
N VAL A 22 -41.36 -15.90 41.86
CA VAL A 22 -39.95 -16.29 42.13
C VAL A 22 -39.13 -16.42 40.84
N ARG A 23 -39.77 -16.75 39.70
CA ARG A 23 -39.07 -16.95 38.43
C ARG A 23 -38.69 -15.63 37.77
N THR A 24 -39.55 -14.61 37.80
CA THR A 24 -39.24 -13.28 37.25
C THR A 24 -38.18 -12.55 38.07
N TRP A 25 -38.23 -12.64 39.40
CA TRP A 25 -37.21 -12.05 40.28
C TRP A 25 -35.80 -12.60 40.00
N ARG A 26 -35.66 -13.90 39.72
CA ARG A 26 -34.37 -14.51 39.34
C ARG A 26 -33.82 -13.97 38.02
N TRP A 27 -34.66 -13.69 37.02
CA TRP A 27 -34.20 -13.07 35.77
C TRP A 27 -33.80 -11.60 35.95
N ILE A 28 -34.52 -10.84 36.78
CA ILE A 28 -34.13 -9.47 37.14
C ILE A 28 -32.77 -9.48 37.86
N ALA A 29 -32.57 -10.38 38.83
CA ALA A 29 -31.29 -10.52 39.53
C ALA A 29 -30.13 -10.86 38.58
N VAL A 30 -30.33 -11.77 37.61
CA VAL A 30 -29.34 -12.08 36.58
C VAL A 30 -29.02 -10.85 35.72
N LEU A 31 -30.04 -10.09 35.29
CA LEU A 31 -29.85 -8.90 34.46
C LEU A 31 -29.05 -7.81 35.22
N VAL A 32 -29.35 -7.57 36.50
CA VAL A 32 -28.59 -6.67 37.37
C VAL A 32 -27.14 -7.14 37.52
N VAL A 33 -26.89 -8.44 37.77
CA VAL A 33 -25.52 -8.99 37.86
C VAL A 33 -24.76 -8.81 36.55
N VAL A 34 -25.40 -9.06 35.40
CA VAL A 34 -24.78 -8.84 34.08
C VAL A 34 -24.47 -7.37 33.84
N ALA A 35 -25.37 -6.44 34.22
CA ALA A 35 -25.13 -5.00 34.11
C ALA A 35 -23.97 -4.53 35.01
N VAL A 36 -23.90 -5.02 36.25
CA VAL A 36 -22.79 -4.74 37.18
C VAL A 36 -21.47 -5.30 36.63
N LEU A 37 -21.46 -6.51 36.06
CA LEU A 37 -20.27 -7.07 35.41
C LEU A 37 -19.81 -6.24 34.20
N HIS A 38 -20.73 -5.75 33.37
CA HIS A 38 -20.39 -4.86 32.26
C HIS A 38 -19.86 -3.51 32.74
N TRP A 39 -20.42 -2.97 33.83
CA TRP A 39 -19.92 -1.72 34.43
C TRP A 39 -18.52 -1.89 35.03
N ILE A 40 -18.26 -3.00 35.75
CA ILE A 40 -16.91 -3.34 36.24
C ILE A 40 -15.93 -3.54 35.08
N ALA A 41 -16.34 -4.20 33.99
CA ALA A 41 -15.50 -4.36 32.81
C ALA A 41 -15.21 -3.03 32.12
N ALA A 42 -16.19 -2.13 32.01
CA ALA A 42 -15.99 -0.79 31.47
C ALA A 42 -15.04 0.04 32.35
N GLN A 43 -15.21 0.03 33.67
CA GLN A 43 -14.30 0.70 34.62
C GLN A 43 -12.88 0.11 34.57
N TRP A 44 -12.74 -1.21 34.42
CA TRP A 44 -11.43 -1.84 34.24
C TRP A 44 -10.77 -1.41 32.92
N VAL A 45 -11.52 -1.36 31.81
CA VAL A 45 -11.01 -0.88 30.51
C VAL A 45 -10.63 0.60 30.59
N GLU A 46 -11.44 1.45 31.22
CA GLU A 46 -11.11 2.88 31.42
C GLU A 46 -9.84 3.05 32.25
N HIS A 47 -9.71 2.34 33.37
CA HIS A 47 -8.55 2.41 34.25
C HIS A 47 -7.28 1.86 33.59
N ASN A 48 -7.37 0.69 32.94
CA ASN A 48 -6.26 0.08 32.22
C ASN A 48 -5.99 0.72 30.85
N SER A 49 -6.86 1.59 30.33
CA SER A 49 -6.59 2.32 29.09
C SER A 49 -5.31 3.16 29.19
N ALA A 50 -5.00 3.69 30.37
CA ALA A 50 -3.77 4.42 30.63
C ALA A 50 -2.53 3.51 30.50
N MET A 51 -2.63 2.23 30.87
CA MET A 51 -1.55 1.23 30.74
C MET A 51 -1.45 0.67 29.31
N LEU A 52 -2.59 0.43 28.65
CA LEU A 52 -2.62 -0.02 27.25
C LEU A 52 -2.11 1.06 26.28
N ASN A 53 -2.29 2.34 26.62
CA ASN A 53 -1.69 3.47 25.91
C ASN A 53 -0.36 3.96 26.56
N ALA A 54 0.16 3.31 27.60
CA ALA A 54 1.43 3.72 28.22
C ALA A 54 2.61 3.47 27.26
N SER A 55 2.54 2.38 26.49
CA SER A 55 3.49 2.07 25.41
C SER A 55 3.47 3.10 24.26
N ASP A 56 2.46 3.99 24.17
CA ASP A 56 2.46 5.13 23.25
C ASP A 56 3.17 6.38 23.83
N LYS A 57 3.42 6.43 25.14
CA LYS A 57 3.91 7.64 25.83
C LYS A 57 5.42 7.67 26.08
N GLU A 58 6.11 6.56 25.88
CA GLU A 58 7.55 6.47 26.07
C GLU A 58 8.28 6.69 24.73
N HIS A 59 8.29 7.95 24.27
CA HIS A 59 9.24 8.42 23.26
C HIS A 59 10.15 9.48 23.87
N ILE A 60 11.34 9.01 24.24
CA ILE A 60 12.49 9.87 24.57
C ILE A 60 12.82 10.66 23.29
N PRO A 61 13.05 11.98 23.36
CA PRO A 61 13.38 12.80 22.19
C PRO A 61 14.80 12.49 21.70
N VAL A 62 14.97 11.38 20.98
CA VAL A 62 16.08 11.20 20.05
C VAL A 62 15.95 12.27 18.97
N GLN A 63 17.06 12.92 18.60
CA GLN A 63 17.03 14.06 17.68
C GLN A 63 16.52 13.63 16.30
N VAL A 64 15.22 13.88 16.07
CA VAL A 64 14.49 13.43 14.89
C VAL A 64 15.04 14.15 13.66
N ALA A 65 15.76 13.42 12.82
CA ALA A 65 15.98 13.83 11.45
C ALA A 65 14.63 13.79 10.72
N LEU A 66 13.89 14.90 10.74
CA LEU A 66 12.62 15.02 10.03
C LEU A 66 12.90 15.06 8.53
N LEU A 67 12.80 13.89 7.90
CA LEU A 67 13.00 13.76 6.46
C LEU A 67 11.75 14.30 5.75
N THR A 68 11.85 15.49 5.17
CA THR A 68 10.81 16.03 4.27
C THR A 68 10.86 15.33 2.90
N PRO A 69 9.82 15.44 2.05
CA PRO A 69 9.87 14.95 0.68
C PRO A 69 11.04 15.59 -0.08
N GLU A 70 11.99 14.76 -0.48
CA GLU A 70 13.23 15.17 -1.15
C GLU A 70 13.32 14.47 -2.50
N ARG A 71 14.05 15.07 -3.44
CA ARG A 71 14.26 14.50 -4.77
C ARG A 71 15.00 13.17 -4.66
N ILE A 72 14.48 12.14 -5.32
CA ILE A 72 15.15 10.84 -5.40
C ILE A 72 16.42 10.92 -6.23
N GLU A 73 17.44 10.16 -5.86
CA GLU A 73 18.65 10.02 -6.67
C GLU A 73 18.26 9.40 -8.02
N ARG A 74 18.66 10.07 -9.10
CA ARG A 74 18.51 9.57 -10.46
C ARG A 74 19.87 9.57 -11.11
N LYS A 75 20.38 8.38 -11.42
CA LYS A 75 21.50 8.24 -12.35
C LYS A 75 21.09 8.91 -13.66
N PRO A 76 21.83 9.91 -14.17
CA PRO A 76 21.46 10.58 -15.40
C PRO A 76 21.48 9.57 -16.56
N VAL A 77 20.29 9.21 -17.05
CA VAL A 77 20.15 8.69 -18.40
C VAL A 77 20.65 9.80 -19.30
N GLY A 78 21.78 9.56 -19.98
CA GLY A 78 22.45 10.56 -20.82
C GLY A 78 21.43 11.20 -21.76
N ALA A 79 21.47 12.54 -21.85
CA ALA A 79 20.45 13.31 -22.55
C ALA A 79 20.26 12.77 -23.98
N ALA A 80 19.11 12.10 -24.21
CA ALA A 80 18.67 11.82 -25.56
C ALA A 80 18.60 13.16 -26.30
N PRO A 81 19.13 13.27 -27.54
CA PRO A 81 19.14 14.53 -28.26
C PRO A 81 17.72 15.10 -28.31
N GLN A 82 17.55 16.31 -27.76
CA GLN A 82 16.30 17.04 -27.92
C GLN A 82 16.06 17.20 -29.43
N PRO A 83 14.92 16.76 -29.99
CA PRO A 83 14.61 17.05 -31.38
C PRO A 83 14.60 18.57 -31.54
N GLN A 84 15.41 19.07 -32.48
CA GLN A 84 15.52 20.50 -32.75
C GLN A 84 14.12 21.08 -33.04
N PRO A 85 13.79 22.29 -32.56
CA PRO A 85 12.52 22.92 -32.87
C PRO A 85 12.36 23.09 -34.38
N VAL A 86 11.49 22.28 -34.98
CA VAL A 86 11.10 22.44 -36.39
C VAL A 86 10.37 23.77 -36.50
N ALA A 87 10.86 24.67 -37.36
CA ALA A 87 10.24 25.96 -37.59
C ALA A 87 8.77 25.79 -37.99
N PRO A 88 7.84 26.62 -37.47
CA PRO A 88 6.40 26.41 -37.67
C PRO A 88 6.03 26.58 -39.15
N ALA A 89 5.70 25.46 -39.80
CA ALA A 89 5.10 25.45 -41.12
C ALA A 89 3.73 26.16 -41.10
N HIS A 90 3.37 26.75 -42.23
CA HIS A 90 2.31 27.75 -42.30
C HIS A 90 0.93 27.25 -41.86
N LYS A 91 0.24 28.15 -41.16
CA LYS A 91 -1.09 27.99 -40.57
C LYS A 91 -2.14 27.64 -41.65
N ALA A 92 -2.72 26.44 -41.55
CA ALA A 92 -3.89 26.08 -42.36
C ALA A 92 -5.07 27.03 -42.03
N ALA A 93 -5.81 27.44 -43.07
CA ALA A 93 -6.92 28.38 -42.92
C ALA A 93 -8.08 27.76 -42.12
N ALA A 94 -8.70 28.55 -41.25
CA ALA A 94 -9.81 28.11 -40.43
C ALA A 94 -11.09 27.92 -41.27
N SER A 95 -11.66 26.72 -41.22
CA SER A 95 -13.01 26.44 -41.72
C SER A 95 -14.04 27.26 -40.95
N LYS A 96 -14.90 27.99 -41.66
CA LYS A 96 -16.04 28.68 -41.06
C LYS A 96 -17.07 27.67 -40.53
N PRO A 97 -17.81 27.97 -39.44
CA PRO A 97 -18.93 27.14 -39.00
C PRO A 97 -19.98 27.03 -40.13
N ARG A 98 -20.47 25.82 -40.40
CA ARG A 98 -21.67 25.63 -41.20
C ARG A 98 -22.88 25.71 -40.28
N GLU A 99 -23.76 26.66 -40.54
CA GLU A 99 -25.09 26.68 -39.93
C GLU A 99 -25.91 25.50 -40.45
N HIS A 100 -26.64 24.83 -39.56
CA HIS A 100 -27.62 23.81 -39.94
C HIS A 100 -28.92 24.49 -40.37
N VAL A 101 -29.06 24.77 -41.66
CA VAL A 101 -30.34 25.16 -42.27
C VAL A 101 -30.93 23.97 -43.03
N LEU A 102 -32.16 23.62 -42.68
CA LEU A 102 -32.91 22.52 -43.29
C LEU A 102 -33.11 22.78 -44.79
N THR A 103 -32.72 21.82 -45.63
CA THR A 103 -32.96 21.90 -47.08
C THR A 103 -34.40 21.50 -47.39
N ALA A 104 -35.21 22.48 -47.80
CA ALA A 104 -36.44 22.26 -48.56
C ALA A 104 -36.15 22.41 -50.07
N THR A 105 -36.98 21.77 -50.88
CA THR A 105 -36.72 21.46 -52.30
C THR A 105 -36.75 22.70 -53.23
N GLN A 106 -35.89 22.67 -54.27
CA GLN A 106 -35.89 23.54 -55.47
C GLN A 106 -37.20 23.41 -56.31
N PRO A 107 -37.48 24.26 -57.35
CA PRO A 107 -36.54 24.95 -58.26
C PRO A 107 -36.88 26.41 -58.69
N GLY A 108 -35.97 27.06 -59.46
CA GLY A 108 -36.21 28.38 -60.08
C GLY A 108 -35.04 29.01 -60.88
N THR A 109 -35.06 28.78 -62.19
CA THR A 109 -34.48 29.43 -63.40
C THR A 109 -33.76 30.81 -63.38
N GLU A 110 -32.83 30.97 -64.36
CA GLU A 110 -32.17 32.20 -64.91
C GLU A 110 -31.20 32.99 -63.98
N ALA A 111 -29.94 33.33 -64.31
CA ALA A 111 -29.19 33.75 -65.51
C ALA A 111 -28.85 35.26 -65.48
N HIS A 112 -27.56 35.62 -65.28
CA HIS A 112 -26.76 36.48 -66.17
C HIS A 112 -25.41 36.97 -65.59
N ALA A 113 -24.46 37.20 -66.51
CA ALA A 113 -23.44 38.26 -66.52
C ALA A 113 -22.32 38.34 -65.45
N SER A 114 -21.11 37.93 -65.86
CA SER A 114 -19.88 38.75 -65.71
C SER A 114 -19.93 39.96 -66.68
N PRO A 115 -19.02 40.99 -66.70
CA PRO A 115 -17.62 40.95 -66.19
C PRO A 115 -16.97 42.29 -65.68
N LYS A 116 -15.65 42.20 -65.38
CA LYS A 116 -14.56 43.10 -65.86
C LYS A 116 -13.98 44.21 -64.94
N ALA A 117 -12.63 44.26 -64.95
CA ALA A 117 -11.73 45.43 -64.74
C ALA A 117 -11.72 46.12 -63.35
N ALA A 118 -10.66 46.82 -62.92
CA ALA A 118 -9.26 46.96 -63.37
C ALA A 118 -8.43 47.37 -62.11
N SER A 119 -7.23 46.83 -61.89
CA SER A 119 -5.93 47.47 -62.20
C SER A 119 -5.76 48.94 -61.78
N GLU A 120 -5.07 49.12 -60.65
CA GLU A 120 -4.18 50.23 -60.24
C GLU A 120 -3.52 49.78 -58.91
N ALA A 121 -2.38 50.30 -58.40
CA ALA A 121 -1.15 50.86 -58.97
C ALA A 121 -0.21 51.15 -57.75
N ALA A 122 1.04 51.58 -57.99
CA ALA A 122 2.04 52.00 -56.99
C ALA A 122 2.47 50.92 -55.96
N ALA A 123 3.64 50.28 -56.02
CA ALA A 123 5.01 50.79 -56.17
C ALA A 123 5.53 51.62 -54.98
N SER A 124 6.46 51.02 -54.24
CA SER A 124 7.61 51.70 -53.63
C SER A 124 8.74 50.70 -53.47
N ALA A 125 9.90 51.03 -54.01
CA ALA A 125 11.09 50.17 -54.04
C ALA A 125 12.30 50.94 -53.47
N SER A 126 13.14 50.24 -52.71
CA SER A 126 14.59 50.45 -52.53
C SER A 126 15.04 49.40 -51.50
N ALA A 127 15.94 48.44 -51.76
CA ALA A 127 17.34 48.57 -52.16
C ALA A 127 18.18 49.31 -51.09
N ALA A 128 19.39 48.87 -50.68
CA ALA A 128 20.22 47.77 -51.21
C ALA A 128 21.10 47.11 -50.13
N ALA A 129 21.83 46.08 -50.57
CA ALA A 129 22.79 45.26 -49.83
C ALA A 129 23.96 46.02 -49.18
N SER A 130 24.69 45.34 -48.27
CA SER A 130 26.04 44.84 -48.61
C SER A 130 26.62 43.90 -47.53
N SER A 131 27.35 42.89 -47.99
CA SER A 131 28.10 41.93 -47.17
C SER A 131 29.49 42.44 -46.83
N ALA A 132 30.07 41.99 -45.71
CA ALA A 132 31.53 41.94 -45.53
C ALA A 132 31.91 40.73 -44.67
N ASN A 133 32.96 40.03 -45.10
CA ASN A 133 33.44 38.78 -44.51
C ASN A 133 34.72 39.05 -43.70
N ALA A 134 34.91 38.39 -42.55
CA ALA A 134 36.19 38.41 -41.82
C ALA A 134 36.40 37.09 -41.08
N SER A 135 37.34 36.28 -41.57
CA SER A 135 37.86 35.11 -40.87
C SER A 135 39.06 35.51 -40.03
N ALA A 136 39.13 35.04 -38.79
CA ALA A 136 40.33 35.08 -37.97
C ALA A 136 40.45 33.73 -37.22
N ALA A 137 41.48 32.95 -37.56
CA ALA A 137 41.83 31.74 -36.84
C ALA A 137 42.65 32.09 -35.58
N GLY A 138 42.42 31.40 -34.46
CA GLY A 138 43.13 31.67 -33.22
C GLY A 138 43.02 30.57 -32.18
N THR A 139 44.07 29.74 -32.10
CA THR A 139 44.48 28.89 -30.96
C THR A 139 43.52 27.82 -30.43
N ALA A 140 43.99 26.57 -30.48
CA ALA A 140 43.35 25.43 -29.83
C ALA A 140 43.55 25.48 -28.31
N SER A 141 42.44 25.50 -27.56
CA SER A 141 42.41 24.98 -26.19
C SER A 141 41.89 23.56 -26.22
N ALA A 142 42.64 22.61 -25.66
CA ALA A 142 42.17 21.24 -25.51
C ALA A 142 40.89 21.23 -24.67
N PRO A 143 39.83 20.47 -25.05
CA PRO A 143 38.66 20.35 -24.21
C PRO A 143 39.06 19.63 -22.92
N ALA A 144 38.95 20.34 -21.80
CA ALA A 144 39.05 19.72 -20.48
C ALA A 144 38.10 18.52 -20.42
N ALA A 145 38.56 17.40 -19.86
CA ALA A 145 37.78 16.17 -19.79
C ALA A 145 36.37 16.49 -19.26
N ALA A 146 35.36 16.20 -20.08
CA ALA A 146 33.98 16.48 -19.72
C ALA A 146 33.68 15.77 -18.41
N ASN A 147 33.38 16.53 -17.35
CA ASN A 147 32.90 15.96 -16.09
C ASN A 147 31.69 15.08 -16.42
N ALA A 148 31.89 13.76 -16.32
CA ALA A 148 30.79 12.81 -16.46
C ALA A 148 29.69 13.25 -15.48
N PRO A 149 28.43 13.40 -15.94
CA PRO A 149 27.38 14.01 -15.13
C PRO A 149 27.23 13.21 -13.84
N GLN A 150 27.69 13.81 -12.75
CA GLN A 150 27.60 13.22 -11.42
C GLN A 150 26.12 13.03 -11.12
N ALA A 151 25.77 11.91 -10.48
CA ALA A 151 24.42 11.73 -9.97
C ALA A 151 24.12 12.89 -9.02
N SER A 152 23.00 13.58 -9.23
CA SER A 152 22.56 14.61 -8.30
C SER A 152 22.30 13.95 -6.94
N PRO A 153 22.88 14.46 -5.83
CA PRO A 153 22.56 13.96 -4.50
C PRO A 153 21.04 13.97 -4.30
N GLY A 154 20.51 12.86 -3.80
CA GLY A 154 19.09 12.66 -3.58
C GLY A 154 18.84 11.37 -2.82
N VAL A 155 17.59 11.13 -2.43
CA VAL A 155 17.23 9.95 -1.64
C VAL A 155 17.26 8.70 -2.52
N LYS A 156 17.98 7.66 -2.10
CA LYS A 156 17.96 6.38 -2.84
C LYS A 156 16.54 5.81 -2.82
N PHE A 157 16.11 5.28 -3.96
CA PHE A 157 14.74 4.84 -4.17
C PHE A 157 14.73 3.58 -5.03
N SER A 158 14.01 2.54 -4.58
CA SER A 158 13.90 1.30 -5.34
C SER A 158 12.58 0.60 -5.03
N VAL A 159 11.69 0.50 -6.02
CA VAL A 159 10.35 -0.09 -5.83
C VAL A 159 10.40 -1.56 -5.37
N PRO A 160 9.47 -2.02 -4.50
CA PRO A 160 9.30 -3.43 -4.17
C PRO A 160 8.92 -4.29 -5.39
N PRO A 161 9.19 -5.61 -5.37
CA PRO A 161 8.85 -6.51 -6.47
C PRO A 161 7.34 -6.50 -6.76
N SER A 162 6.99 -6.47 -8.05
CA SER A 162 5.59 -6.55 -8.53
C SER A 162 5.00 -7.94 -8.31
N GLY A 163 3.70 -8.03 -8.02
CA GLY A 163 3.00 -9.30 -7.84
C GLY A 163 1.57 -9.17 -7.31
N GLU A 164 0.87 -10.30 -7.24
CA GLU A 164 -0.42 -10.43 -6.56
C GLU A 164 -0.18 -10.87 -5.11
N LEU A 165 -0.31 -9.94 -4.17
CA LEU A 165 0.04 -10.13 -2.77
C LEU A 165 -1.20 -10.54 -1.98
N GLN A 166 -1.10 -11.60 -1.16
CA GLN A 166 -2.24 -12.12 -0.39
C GLN A 166 -2.09 -11.82 1.10
N TYR A 167 -3.19 -11.40 1.72
CA TYR A 167 -3.25 -11.04 3.13
C TYR A 167 -4.43 -11.72 3.83
N ASP A 168 -4.19 -12.19 5.06
CA ASP A 168 -5.26 -12.39 6.03
C ASP A 168 -5.76 -11.02 6.48
N THR A 169 -7.08 -10.84 6.42
CA THR A 169 -7.74 -9.57 6.71
C THR A 169 -8.43 -9.64 8.06
N PHE A 170 -8.33 -8.55 8.84
CA PHE A 170 -9.03 -8.40 10.11
C PHE A 170 -9.74 -7.05 10.12
N TYR A 171 -11.00 -7.06 10.58
CA TYR A 171 -11.83 -5.87 10.72
C TYR A 171 -12.36 -5.82 12.15
N ASN A 172 -11.96 -4.81 12.92
CA ASN A 172 -12.19 -4.73 14.37
C ASN A 172 -11.78 -6.04 15.10
N GLY A 173 -10.61 -6.60 14.75
CA GLY A 173 -10.10 -7.86 15.29
C GLY A 173 -10.76 -9.15 14.76
N VAL A 174 -11.87 -9.06 14.02
CA VAL A 174 -12.53 -10.23 13.42
C VAL A 174 -11.88 -10.58 12.09
N ARG A 175 -11.39 -11.82 11.93
CA ARG A 175 -10.82 -12.31 10.67
C ARG A 175 -11.89 -12.43 9.59
N ASN A 176 -11.61 -11.94 8.38
CA ASN A 176 -12.50 -12.04 7.21
C ASN A 176 -11.88 -12.90 6.11
N GLN A 177 -12.49 -12.90 4.92
CA GLN A 177 -11.93 -13.56 3.75
C GLN A 177 -10.61 -12.90 3.33
N PRO A 178 -9.64 -13.65 2.78
CA PRO A 178 -8.37 -13.10 2.35
C PRO A 178 -8.55 -11.92 1.39
N GLY A 179 -7.75 -10.88 1.63
CA GLY A 179 -7.66 -9.72 0.76
C GLY A 179 -6.45 -9.85 -0.15
N THR A 180 -6.45 -9.08 -1.24
CA THR A 180 -5.29 -8.97 -2.12
C THR A 180 -4.82 -7.54 -2.27
N ILE A 181 -3.52 -7.39 -2.53
CA ILE A 181 -2.93 -6.18 -3.07
C ILE A 181 -2.30 -6.57 -4.40
N HIS A 182 -2.93 -6.19 -5.50
CA HIS A 182 -2.29 -6.18 -6.80
C HIS A 182 -1.28 -5.03 -6.80
N TRP A 183 0.01 -5.30 -7.02
CA TRP A 183 1.04 -4.27 -7.15
C TRP A 183 1.84 -4.49 -8.43
N THR A 184 1.87 -3.48 -9.30
CA THR A 184 2.78 -3.46 -10.45
C THR A 184 3.51 -2.13 -10.55
N SER A 185 4.78 -2.19 -10.94
CA SER A 185 5.59 -1.01 -11.23
C SER A 185 6.60 -1.30 -12.34
N ASN A 186 6.91 -0.25 -13.11
CA ASN A 186 8.00 -0.22 -14.08
C ASN A 186 8.84 1.05 -13.82
N ALA A 187 9.74 1.41 -14.74
CA ALA A 187 10.63 2.56 -14.54
C ALA A 187 9.94 3.95 -14.65
N GLN A 188 8.68 4.02 -15.08
CA GLN A 188 7.94 5.25 -15.35
C GLN A 188 6.57 5.33 -14.65
N SER A 189 5.92 4.21 -14.37
CA SER A 189 4.58 4.15 -13.79
C SER A 189 4.38 3.01 -12.79
N TYR A 190 3.33 3.14 -11.99
CA TYR A 190 2.87 2.09 -11.09
C TYR A 190 1.34 2.01 -11.10
N GLU A 191 0.82 0.85 -10.74
CA GLU A 191 -0.59 0.61 -10.45
C GLU A 191 -0.71 -0.30 -9.22
N MET A 192 -1.67 0.03 -8.36
CA MET A 192 -1.99 -0.74 -7.17
C MET A 192 -3.50 -0.86 -6.99
N VAL A 193 -3.97 -2.06 -6.67
CA VAL A 193 -5.38 -2.31 -6.31
C VAL A 193 -5.44 -3.17 -5.06
N VAL A 194 -5.99 -2.62 -3.98
CA VAL A 194 -6.24 -3.29 -2.71
C VAL A 194 -7.69 -3.74 -2.67
N SER A 195 -7.94 -5.03 -2.46
CA SER A 195 -9.29 -5.62 -2.35
C SER A 195 -9.46 -6.35 -1.03
N VAL A 196 -10.41 -5.91 -0.19
CA VAL A 196 -10.71 -6.47 1.13
C VAL A 196 -12.18 -6.92 1.18
N PRO A 197 -12.48 -8.22 1.02
CA PRO A 197 -13.85 -8.72 1.03
C PRO A 197 -14.45 -8.76 2.45
N LEU A 198 -15.46 -7.93 2.73
CA LEU A 198 -16.15 -7.90 4.02
C LEU A 198 -17.57 -8.51 3.94
N PRO A 199 -17.93 -9.46 4.83
CA PRO A 199 -19.28 -10.03 4.91
C PRO A 199 -20.36 -8.97 5.09
N PHE A 200 -21.51 -9.16 4.44
CA PHE A 200 -22.71 -8.29 4.45
C PHE A 200 -22.55 -6.87 3.88
N ILE A 201 -21.40 -6.24 4.08
CA ILE A 201 -21.07 -4.87 3.64
C ILE A 201 -20.63 -4.84 2.17
N GLY A 202 -19.93 -5.90 1.71
CA GLY A 202 -19.33 -6.01 0.38
C GLY A 202 -17.82 -5.70 0.38
N THR A 203 -17.16 -5.92 -0.76
CA THR A 203 -15.72 -5.70 -0.91
C THR A 203 -15.37 -4.22 -0.82
N PHE A 204 -14.34 -3.90 -0.03
CA PHE A 204 -13.70 -2.60 -0.05
C PHE A 204 -12.57 -2.66 -1.08
N VAL A 205 -12.63 -1.80 -2.10
CA VAL A 205 -11.62 -1.71 -3.16
C VAL A 205 -11.02 -0.32 -3.12
N TYR A 206 -9.69 -0.25 -3.09
CA TYR A 206 -8.93 0.99 -3.18
C TYR A 206 -7.94 0.86 -4.32
N SER A 207 -7.89 1.81 -5.24
CA SER A 207 -6.89 1.81 -6.31
C SER A 207 -6.08 3.09 -6.33
N SER A 208 -4.80 2.96 -6.64
CA SER A 208 -3.85 4.07 -6.81
C SER A 208 -3.04 3.80 -8.06
N ARG A 209 -2.99 4.77 -8.97
CA ARG A 209 -2.18 4.68 -10.19
C ARG A 209 -1.54 6.02 -10.51
N GLY A 210 -0.35 5.96 -11.09
CA GLY A 210 0.38 7.16 -11.48
C GLY A 210 1.77 6.89 -12.00
N ARG A 211 2.63 7.91 -11.91
CA ARG A 211 4.00 7.87 -12.43
C ARG A 211 5.03 7.61 -11.32
N ILE A 212 6.29 7.43 -11.72
CA ILE A 212 7.45 7.55 -10.85
C ILE A 212 8.19 8.83 -11.24
N ASP A 213 8.04 9.89 -10.43
CA ASP A 213 8.59 11.22 -10.69
C ASP A 213 9.86 11.49 -9.87
N ALA A 214 10.31 12.76 -9.86
CA ALA A 214 11.52 13.17 -9.16
C ALA A 214 11.46 12.97 -7.63
N PHE A 215 10.31 12.59 -7.04
CA PHE A 215 10.14 12.35 -5.61
C PHE A 215 9.70 10.90 -5.29
N GLY A 216 9.74 9.99 -6.26
CA GLY A 216 9.32 8.59 -6.11
C GLY A 216 7.94 8.34 -6.74
N LEU A 217 7.09 7.55 -6.07
CA LEU A 217 5.72 7.31 -6.51
C LEU A 217 4.96 8.64 -6.57
N ALA A 218 4.20 8.83 -7.65
CA ALA A 218 3.52 10.07 -7.97
C ALA A 218 2.08 9.78 -8.42
N PRO A 219 1.14 9.61 -7.48
CA PRO A 219 -0.26 9.28 -7.80
C PRO A 219 -0.89 10.30 -8.73
N GLU A 220 -1.66 9.84 -9.71
CA GLU A 220 -2.45 10.70 -10.60
C GLU A 220 -3.94 10.54 -10.35
N GLN A 221 -4.36 9.34 -9.96
CA GLN A 221 -5.71 9.02 -9.54
C GLN A 221 -5.68 8.04 -8.37
N TYR A 222 -6.47 8.36 -7.35
CA TYR A 222 -6.85 7.47 -6.27
C TYR A 222 -8.37 7.23 -6.33
N VAL A 223 -8.82 5.99 -6.12
CA VAL A 223 -10.25 5.61 -6.07
C VAL A 223 -10.52 4.81 -4.81
N GLU A 224 -11.61 5.13 -4.13
CA GLU A 224 -12.12 4.43 -2.95
C GLU A 224 -13.55 3.93 -3.19
N LYS A 225 -13.75 2.62 -3.07
CA LYS A 225 -15.05 1.95 -3.20
C LYS A 225 -15.34 1.12 -1.96
N ARG A 226 -16.21 1.60 -1.07
CA ARG A 226 -16.53 0.90 0.19
C ARG A 226 -17.83 0.11 0.08
N GLY A 227 -17.71 -1.15 -0.34
CA GLY A 227 -18.82 -2.10 -0.43
C GLY A 227 -19.78 -1.73 -1.55
N ARG A 228 -21.05 -1.49 -1.22
CA ARG A 228 -22.08 -1.06 -2.18
C ARG A 228 -22.18 0.46 -2.37
N ARG A 229 -21.31 1.27 -1.75
CA ARG A 229 -21.30 2.73 -1.95
C ARG A 229 -20.79 3.11 -3.34
N PRO A 230 -21.15 4.30 -3.87
CA PRO A 230 -20.48 4.89 -5.02
C PRO A 230 -18.96 5.00 -4.83
N GLU A 231 -18.25 5.20 -5.94
CA GLU A 231 -16.80 5.36 -5.97
C GLU A 231 -16.42 6.83 -5.72
N ASP A 232 -15.62 7.05 -4.69
CA ASP A 232 -14.99 8.35 -4.42
C ASP A 232 -13.64 8.40 -5.15
N VAL A 233 -13.33 9.51 -5.83
CA VAL A 233 -12.14 9.66 -6.67
C VAL A 233 -11.40 10.95 -6.30
N SER A 234 -10.09 10.85 -6.09
CA SER A 234 -9.17 11.98 -5.92
C SER A 234 -8.22 12.06 -7.13
N ILE A 235 -8.20 13.20 -7.83
CA ILE A 235 -7.40 13.45 -9.03
C ILE A 235 -6.26 14.41 -8.71
N PHE A 236 -5.02 14.01 -8.98
CA PHE A 236 -3.79 14.73 -8.62
C PHE A 236 -3.22 15.46 -9.85
N ASN A 237 -3.73 16.66 -10.13
CA ASN A 237 -3.28 17.47 -11.27
C ASN A 237 -1.96 18.21 -10.94
N ARG A 238 -0.82 17.55 -11.19
CA ARG A 238 0.52 18.15 -11.00
C ARG A 238 0.81 19.35 -11.90
N ALA A 239 0.15 19.49 -13.05
CA ALA A 239 0.31 20.65 -13.92
C ALA A 239 -0.37 21.90 -13.34
N ALA A 240 -1.57 21.73 -12.76
CA ALA A 240 -2.29 22.78 -12.03
C ALA A 240 -1.85 22.94 -10.56
N LYS A 241 -0.98 22.06 -10.06
CA LYS A 241 -0.60 21.94 -8.63
C LYS A 241 -1.82 21.86 -7.69
N GLN A 242 -2.83 21.09 -8.09
CA GLN A 242 -4.08 20.91 -7.33
C GLN A 242 -4.54 19.45 -7.30
N VAL A 243 -5.20 19.09 -6.21
CA VAL A 243 -6.03 17.88 -6.09
C VAL A 243 -7.49 18.28 -6.16
N ALA A 244 -8.30 17.53 -6.90
CA ALA A 244 -9.75 17.65 -6.95
C ALA A 244 -10.42 16.34 -6.52
N PHE A 245 -11.60 16.42 -5.90
CA PHE A 245 -12.35 15.27 -5.37
C PHE A 245 -13.69 15.11 -6.10
N THR A 246 -14.25 13.90 -6.12
CA THR A 246 -15.67 13.69 -6.47
C THR A 246 -16.60 13.72 -5.25
N ARG A 247 -16.07 13.41 -4.06
CA ARG A 247 -16.85 13.40 -2.80
C ARG A 247 -17.23 14.80 -2.33
N THR A 248 -16.45 15.83 -2.69
CA THR A 248 -16.71 17.24 -2.36
C THR A 248 -16.29 18.12 -3.54
N PRO A 249 -16.86 19.33 -3.71
CA PRO A 249 -16.42 20.29 -4.73
C PRO A 249 -15.12 21.03 -4.34
N ALA A 250 -14.45 20.62 -3.26
CA ALA A 250 -13.23 21.28 -2.79
C ALA A 250 -12.04 20.96 -3.68
N THR A 251 -11.04 21.85 -3.65
CA THR A 251 -9.71 21.59 -4.22
C THR A 251 -8.66 21.86 -3.15
N LEU A 252 -7.56 21.10 -3.22
CA LEU A 252 -6.46 21.16 -2.28
C LEU A 252 -5.15 21.48 -3.04
N PRO A 253 -4.23 22.30 -2.50
CA PRO A 253 -2.90 22.44 -3.07
C PRO A 253 -2.18 21.08 -3.16
N LEU A 254 -1.47 20.83 -4.25
CA LEU A 254 -0.71 19.60 -4.48
C LEU A 254 0.80 19.88 -4.32
N PRO A 255 1.38 19.66 -3.14
CA PRO A 255 2.83 19.76 -2.95
C PRO A 255 3.55 18.60 -3.66
N ASP A 256 4.86 18.78 -3.87
CA ASP A 256 5.71 17.74 -4.46
C ASP A 256 5.88 16.56 -3.50
N GLY A 257 6.00 15.35 -4.06
CA GLY A 257 6.05 14.11 -3.28
C GLY A 257 4.75 13.70 -2.58
N ALA A 258 3.63 14.42 -2.80
CA ALA A 258 2.32 14.05 -2.28
C ALA A 258 1.86 12.65 -2.74
N GLN A 259 1.25 11.93 -1.80
CA GLN A 259 0.77 10.55 -1.93
C GLN A 259 -0.74 10.47 -1.67
N ASP A 260 -1.36 9.35 -2.03
CA ASP A 260 -2.60 8.88 -1.40
C ASP A 260 -2.30 7.89 -0.27
N ARG A 261 -3.35 7.45 0.41
CA ARG A 261 -3.28 6.64 1.64
C ARG A 261 -2.55 5.30 1.47
N PHE A 262 -2.65 4.66 0.31
CA PHE A 262 -2.03 3.36 0.06
C PHE A 262 -0.70 3.50 -0.66
N SER A 263 -0.59 4.42 -1.63
CA SER A 263 0.69 4.73 -2.29
C SER A 263 1.74 5.23 -1.30
N MET A 264 1.35 5.92 -0.21
CA MET A 264 2.26 6.26 0.88
C MET A 264 2.97 5.04 1.47
N VAL A 265 2.27 3.91 1.64
CA VAL A 265 2.85 2.66 2.16
C VAL A 265 3.89 2.10 1.19
N MET A 266 3.58 2.10 -0.11
CA MET A 266 4.51 1.62 -1.14
C MET A 266 5.66 2.59 -1.41
N GLN A 267 5.44 3.90 -1.21
CA GLN A 267 6.47 4.94 -1.26
C GLN A 267 7.45 4.77 -0.09
N LEU A 268 6.95 4.58 1.13
CA LEU A 268 7.76 4.24 2.30
C LEU A 268 8.59 2.98 2.04
N ALA A 269 7.95 1.90 1.58
CA ALA A 269 8.63 0.67 1.20
C ALA A 269 9.73 0.88 0.14
N SER A 270 9.46 1.70 -0.87
CA SER A 270 10.42 2.00 -1.95
C SER A 270 11.62 2.82 -1.48
N LEU A 271 11.44 3.73 -0.51
CA LEU A 271 12.52 4.53 0.07
C LEU A 271 13.36 3.69 1.05
N VAL A 272 12.71 2.91 1.92
CA VAL A 272 13.39 2.00 2.86
C VAL A 272 14.18 0.94 2.11
N ARG A 273 13.64 0.38 1.01
CA ARG A 273 14.35 -0.54 0.11
C ARG A 273 15.53 0.12 -0.61
N GLY A 274 15.43 1.42 -0.89
CA GLY A 274 16.49 2.20 -1.53
C GLY A 274 17.68 2.48 -0.61
N ASP A 275 17.40 2.85 0.65
CA ASP A 275 18.43 3.00 1.69
C ASP A 275 17.97 2.48 3.06
N PRO A 276 18.12 1.17 3.34
CA PRO A 276 17.77 0.63 4.65
C PRO A 276 18.59 1.22 5.80
N GLY A 277 19.77 1.80 5.51
CA GLY A 277 20.62 2.44 6.52
C GLY A 277 20.07 3.77 7.02
N ALA A 278 19.31 4.49 6.17
CA ALA A 278 18.74 5.80 6.50
C ALA A 278 17.55 5.73 7.49
N TYR A 279 16.95 4.55 7.68
CA TYR A 279 15.76 4.36 8.52
C TYR A 279 16.12 3.62 9.81
N GLN A 280 16.80 4.32 10.72
CA GLN A 280 17.08 3.86 12.08
C GLN A 280 15.92 4.20 13.04
N PRO A 281 15.77 3.51 14.18
CA PRO A 281 14.83 3.92 15.23
C PRO A 281 14.93 5.42 15.55
N GLY A 282 13.79 6.11 15.67
CA GLY A 282 13.72 7.56 15.88
C GLY A 282 13.70 8.42 14.60
N VAL A 283 14.03 7.84 13.43
CA VAL A 283 13.98 8.59 12.16
C VAL A 283 12.52 8.72 11.69
N THR A 284 12.05 9.97 11.57
CA THR A 284 10.70 10.30 11.09
C THR A 284 10.74 10.89 9.70
N ARG A 285 9.97 10.33 8.76
CA ARG A 285 9.75 10.91 7.43
C ARG A 285 8.34 11.48 7.31
N GLN A 286 8.24 12.67 6.75
CA GLN A 286 6.96 13.36 6.53
C GLN A 286 6.44 13.08 5.11
N PHE A 287 5.18 12.67 5.03
CA PHE A 287 4.45 12.48 3.76
C PHE A 287 3.25 13.43 3.73
N PHE A 288 2.98 14.10 2.61
CA PHE A 288 1.67 14.74 2.41
C PHE A 288 0.73 13.71 1.81
N VAL A 289 -0.31 13.34 2.54
CA VAL A 289 -1.20 12.23 2.20
C VAL A 289 -2.62 12.71 1.99
N VAL A 290 -3.19 12.34 0.85
CA VAL A 290 -4.52 12.71 0.40
C VAL A 290 -5.51 11.56 0.66
N ASP A 291 -6.61 11.89 1.33
CA ASP A 291 -7.79 11.03 1.55
C ASP A 291 -8.83 11.28 0.43
N SER A 292 -10.06 10.77 0.57
CA SER A 292 -11.12 11.00 -0.44
C SER A 292 -11.82 12.38 -0.37
N ASP A 293 -11.46 13.27 0.56
CA ASP A 293 -11.98 14.66 0.68
C ASP A 293 -10.99 15.71 1.21
N SER A 294 -9.79 15.30 1.59
CA SER A 294 -8.87 16.08 2.43
C SER A 294 -7.42 15.64 2.17
N GLY A 295 -6.44 16.39 2.69
CA GLY A 295 -5.06 15.96 2.67
C GLY A 295 -4.24 16.60 3.78
N GLU A 296 -3.27 15.84 4.28
CA GLU A 296 -2.67 16.03 5.59
C GLU A 296 -1.19 15.62 5.60
N ASN A 297 -0.35 16.34 6.34
CA ASN A 297 1.03 15.90 6.60
C ASN A 297 1.05 14.79 7.65
N TRP A 298 1.46 13.58 7.26
CA TRP A 298 1.64 12.42 8.11
C TRP A 298 3.14 12.24 8.44
N PRO A 299 3.58 12.53 9.68
CA PRO A 299 4.88 12.09 10.17
C PRO A 299 4.83 10.57 10.41
N VAL A 300 5.74 9.82 9.79
CA VAL A 300 5.90 8.37 9.97
C VAL A 300 7.28 8.10 10.54
N GLU A 301 7.31 7.65 11.79
CA GLU A 301 8.51 7.31 12.54
C GLU A 301 8.90 5.85 12.31
N THR A 302 10.19 5.58 12.27
CA THR A 302 10.77 4.24 12.34
C THR A 302 10.85 3.82 13.80
N ILE A 303 10.13 2.77 14.18
CA ILE A 303 10.11 2.28 15.57
C ILE A 303 11.30 1.34 15.81
N GLY A 304 11.54 0.39 14.89
CA GLY A 304 12.67 -0.54 14.97
C GLY A 304 12.37 -1.88 14.29
N GLU A 305 13.24 -2.87 14.54
CA GLU A 305 13.01 -4.24 14.07
C GLU A 305 12.03 -4.97 15.03
N GLU A 306 11.05 -5.66 14.47
CA GLU A 306 10.05 -6.48 15.15
C GLU A 306 9.81 -7.78 14.37
N THR A 307 9.86 -8.93 15.05
CA THR A 307 9.47 -10.21 14.46
C THR A 307 7.96 -10.43 14.61
N ILE A 308 7.22 -10.35 13.50
CA ILE A 308 5.77 -10.58 13.49
C ILE A 308 5.42 -12.06 13.25
N ARG A 309 4.24 -12.48 13.74
CA ARG A 309 3.67 -13.80 13.44
C ARG A 309 2.68 -13.71 12.28
N THR A 310 2.84 -14.61 11.30
CA THR A 310 1.91 -14.82 10.18
C THR A 310 1.27 -16.21 10.25
N ALA A 311 0.36 -16.52 9.31
CA ALA A 311 -0.18 -17.86 9.16
C ALA A 311 0.85 -18.91 8.69
N GLN A 312 1.96 -18.48 8.06
CA GLN A 312 2.98 -19.35 7.47
C GLN A 312 4.25 -19.49 8.34
N GLY A 313 4.36 -18.72 9.43
CA GLY A 313 5.55 -18.67 10.27
C GLY A 313 5.82 -17.27 10.80
N TYR A 314 7.05 -17.02 11.20
CA TYR A 314 7.52 -15.71 11.68
C TYR A 314 8.23 -14.95 10.57
N LEU A 315 8.14 -13.62 10.62
CA LEU A 315 8.81 -12.70 9.70
C LEU A 315 9.52 -11.62 10.50
N ASP A 316 10.81 -11.45 10.26
CA ASP A 316 11.54 -10.27 10.72
C ASP A 316 11.15 -9.07 9.84
N THR A 317 10.81 -7.97 10.49
CA THR A 317 10.29 -6.77 9.83
C THR A 317 10.79 -5.52 10.51
N ARG A 318 10.82 -4.41 9.78
CA ARG A 318 10.94 -3.08 10.39
C ARG A 318 9.56 -2.45 10.57
N HIS A 319 9.23 -2.08 11.80
CA HIS A 319 8.00 -1.40 12.18
C HIS A 319 8.14 0.12 12.00
N PHE A 320 7.12 0.70 11.39
CA PHE A 320 6.93 2.13 11.19
C PHE A 320 5.55 2.55 11.69
N LYS A 321 5.46 3.74 12.26
CA LYS A 321 4.23 4.23 12.91
C LYS A 321 3.97 5.69 12.55
N ARG A 322 2.73 6.02 12.18
CA ARG A 322 2.30 7.40 12.00
C ARG A 322 2.09 8.05 13.36
N LEU A 323 2.82 9.14 13.62
CA LEU A 323 2.69 9.89 14.88
C LEU A 323 1.42 10.75 14.89
N PRO A 324 0.81 10.99 16.07
CA PRO A 324 -0.20 12.02 16.26
C PRO A 324 0.35 13.40 15.91
N ARG A 325 -0.44 14.22 15.21
CA ARG A 325 -0.03 15.58 14.82
C ARG A 325 -0.35 16.65 15.87
N HIS A 326 -1.32 16.36 16.72
CA HIS A 326 -1.83 17.22 17.78
C HIS A 326 -2.62 16.36 18.77
N ASP A 327 -2.93 16.91 19.94
CA ASP A 327 -3.81 16.25 20.91
C ASP A 327 -5.16 15.90 20.28
N GLY A 328 -5.63 14.66 20.50
CA GLY A 328 -6.87 14.16 19.90
C GLY A 328 -6.77 13.65 18.46
N ASP A 329 -5.58 13.63 17.82
CA ASP A 329 -5.39 12.92 16.55
C ASP A 329 -5.48 11.39 16.78
N ARG A 330 -6.70 10.85 16.64
CA ARG A 330 -7.05 9.45 16.95
C ARG A 330 -6.73 8.45 15.84
N ARG A 331 -6.37 8.91 14.64
CA ARG A 331 -6.01 8.00 13.53
C ARG A 331 -4.68 7.31 13.88
N ARG A 332 -4.53 6.02 13.63
CA ARG A 332 -3.26 5.29 13.81
C ARG A 332 -2.96 4.50 12.55
N ILE A 333 -1.70 4.46 12.14
CA ILE A 333 -1.25 3.69 10.99
C ILE A 333 0.10 3.12 11.35
N ASP A 334 0.18 1.80 11.31
CA ASP A 334 1.36 1.02 11.64
C ASP A 334 1.65 0.09 10.45
N VAL A 335 2.90 0.07 10.01
CA VAL A 335 3.35 -0.66 8.82
C VAL A 335 4.60 -1.46 9.20
N TRP A 336 4.61 -2.74 8.89
CA TRP A 336 5.76 -3.62 9.08
C TRP A 336 6.26 -4.06 7.71
N LEU A 337 7.50 -3.72 7.37
CA LEU A 337 8.13 -4.06 6.09
C LEU A 337 9.13 -5.21 6.27
N ALA A 338 9.00 -6.30 5.51
CA ALA A 338 9.89 -7.47 5.62
C ALA A 338 11.04 -7.41 4.60
N PRO A 339 12.32 -7.37 5.02
CA PRO A 339 13.46 -7.44 4.10
C PRO A 339 13.44 -8.71 3.22
N SER A 340 13.03 -9.85 3.80
CA SER A 340 12.90 -11.14 3.11
C SER A 340 11.83 -11.15 2.02
N LEU A 341 10.80 -10.30 2.11
CA LEU A 341 9.80 -10.09 1.07
C LEU A 341 10.20 -8.96 0.10
N GLY A 342 11.48 -8.60 0.05
CA GLY A 342 11.97 -7.49 -0.77
C GLY A 342 11.44 -6.13 -0.31
N TRP A 343 11.24 -5.95 1.01
CA TRP A 343 10.65 -4.79 1.69
C TRP A 343 9.16 -4.55 1.41
N LEU A 344 8.43 -5.56 0.95
CA LEU A 344 6.97 -5.49 0.89
C LEU A 344 6.34 -5.36 2.29
N PRO A 345 5.14 -4.74 2.41
CA PRO A 345 4.40 -4.71 3.66
C PRO A 345 3.99 -6.13 4.08
N ALA A 346 4.55 -6.60 5.19
CA ALA A 346 4.22 -7.87 5.81
C ALA A 346 3.05 -7.75 6.79
N ARG A 347 2.84 -6.55 7.36
CA ARG A 347 1.64 -6.19 8.11
C ARG A 347 1.30 -4.72 7.90
N ILE A 348 0.01 -4.40 7.84
CA ILE A 348 -0.51 -3.03 7.85
C ILE A 348 -1.65 -3.02 8.86
N MET A 349 -1.62 -2.13 9.85
CA MET A 349 -2.70 -1.89 10.80
C MET A 349 -3.12 -0.42 10.71
N GLN A 350 -4.40 -0.17 10.47
CA GLN A 350 -4.97 1.18 10.38
C GLN A 350 -6.16 1.29 11.34
N THR A 351 -6.10 2.26 12.24
CA THR A 351 -7.24 2.66 13.08
C THR A 351 -7.73 4.02 12.63
N GLU A 352 -9.00 4.11 12.24
CA GLU A 352 -9.64 5.37 11.87
C GLU A 352 -10.03 6.20 13.09
N PRO A 353 -10.27 7.53 12.96
CA PRO A 353 -10.69 8.38 14.08
C PRO A 353 -11.96 7.91 14.81
N ASN A 354 -12.83 7.13 14.17
CA ASN A 354 -14.02 6.55 14.78
C ASN A 354 -13.75 5.25 15.58
N GLY A 355 -12.49 4.82 15.69
CA GLY A 355 -12.08 3.57 16.36
C GLY A 355 -12.18 2.31 15.49
N THR A 356 -12.62 2.41 14.23
CA THR A 356 -12.66 1.26 13.31
C THR A 356 -11.25 0.85 12.93
N GLN A 357 -10.94 -0.43 13.07
CA GLN A 357 -9.62 -0.99 12.78
C GLN A 357 -9.68 -1.90 11.55
N PHE A 358 -8.74 -1.69 10.63
CA PHE A 358 -8.42 -2.60 9.53
C PHE A 358 -7.01 -3.12 9.75
N GLU A 359 -6.82 -4.42 9.57
CA GLU A 359 -5.50 -5.04 9.61
C GLU A 359 -5.34 -6.04 8.47
N LEU A 360 -4.16 -6.01 7.86
CA LEU A 360 -3.70 -6.92 6.82
C LEU A 360 -2.43 -7.60 7.32
N VAL A 361 -2.39 -8.92 7.34
CA VAL A 361 -1.22 -9.73 7.74
C VAL A 361 -0.84 -10.64 6.57
N TRP A 362 0.45 -10.69 6.22
CA TRP A 362 0.94 -11.48 5.09
C TRP A 362 0.52 -12.95 5.17
N ARG A 363 0.01 -13.47 4.04
CA ARG A 363 -0.50 -14.85 3.91
C ARG A 363 0.32 -15.69 2.93
N GLY A 364 1.11 -15.05 2.08
CA GLY A 364 1.96 -15.71 1.08
C GLY A 364 3.02 -16.62 1.71
N LYS A 365 3.55 -17.56 0.92
CA LYS A 365 4.61 -18.47 1.37
C LYS A 365 5.83 -17.68 1.84
N LEU A 366 6.55 -18.25 2.81
CA LEU A 366 7.84 -17.74 3.28
C LEU A 366 8.93 -18.67 2.73
N ASP A 367 9.91 -18.10 2.02
CA ASP A 367 11.05 -18.88 1.54
C ASP A 367 12.00 -19.16 2.71
N ALA A 368 12.30 -20.45 2.94
CA ALA A 368 13.08 -20.90 4.10
C ALA A 368 14.53 -20.38 4.11
N THR A 369 15.00 -19.75 3.02
CA THR A 369 16.39 -19.38 2.79
C THR A 369 16.84 -18.11 3.52
N SER A 370 15.95 -17.34 4.16
CA SER A 370 16.34 -16.14 4.92
C SER A 370 16.57 -16.36 6.42
N VAL A 371 16.36 -17.58 6.94
CA VAL A 371 16.66 -17.92 8.34
C VAL A 371 18.15 -18.30 8.45
N GLY A 372 19.02 -17.31 8.27
CA GLY A 372 20.47 -17.49 8.08
C GLY A 372 21.32 -16.38 8.70
N GLY A 373 20.84 -15.75 9.77
CA GLY A 373 21.56 -14.69 10.48
C GLY A 373 22.76 -15.20 11.28
N SER A 374 23.92 -15.26 10.64
CA SER A 374 25.25 -15.11 11.25
C SER A 374 25.55 -15.90 12.54
N ALA A 375 25.55 -17.24 12.47
CA ALA A 375 26.41 -18.03 13.37
C ALA A 375 27.85 -17.91 12.89
N GLY A 376 28.73 -17.27 13.68
CA GLY A 376 30.13 -17.06 13.32
C GLY A 376 30.87 -18.39 13.14
N ASN A 377 31.39 -18.63 11.93
CA ASN A 377 32.17 -19.81 11.62
C ASN A 377 33.49 -19.80 12.40
N THR A 378 33.63 -20.67 13.40
CA THR A 378 34.92 -20.90 14.05
C THR A 378 35.82 -21.70 13.12
N ASP A 379 36.78 -21.03 12.49
CA ASP A 379 37.79 -21.66 11.64
C ASP A 379 38.72 -22.57 12.46
N ASN A 380 38.36 -23.84 12.59
CA ASN A 380 39.26 -24.85 13.14
C ASN A 380 40.14 -25.44 12.02
N SER A 381 41.25 -24.76 11.73
CA SER A 381 42.28 -25.25 10.82
C SER A 381 43.01 -26.45 11.44
N SER A 382 42.70 -27.66 10.97
CA SER A 382 43.39 -28.89 11.37
C SER A 382 44.42 -29.31 10.33
N ASN A 383 45.71 -29.05 10.62
CA ASN A 383 46.81 -29.73 9.94
C ASN A 383 48.09 -29.74 10.79
N GLY A 384 48.75 -30.90 10.87
CA GLY A 384 50.14 -31.02 11.35
C GLY A 384 50.37 -31.44 12.81
N SER A 385 50.53 -32.74 13.05
CA SER A 385 51.40 -33.28 14.11
C SER A 385 51.94 -34.66 13.69
N PRO A 386 53.26 -34.92 13.77
CA PRO A 386 53.85 -36.17 13.30
C PRO A 386 54.06 -37.23 14.39
N ASP A 387 54.18 -38.48 13.94
CA ASP A 387 54.83 -39.66 14.54
C ASP A 387 55.02 -39.77 16.07
N ASN A 388 54.46 -40.86 16.64
CA ASN A 388 55.36 -41.91 17.14
C ASN A 388 54.73 -43.31 17.24
N SER A 389 55.59 -44.33 17.23
CA SER A 389 55.25 -45.75 17.02
C SER A 389 54.97 -46.54 18.31
N ALA A 390 54.01 -47.49 18.27
CA ALA A 390 54.11 -48.81 18.91
C ALA A 390 52.97 -49.76 18.48
N ASN A 391 53.33 -51.01 18.13
CA ASN A 391 52.48 -52.20 17.92
C ASN A 391 53.00 -53.30 18.91
N PRO A 392 52.45 -54.52 19.09
CA PRO A 392 51.28 -55.23 18.52
C PRO A 392 50.30 -55.74 19.63
N THR A 393 49.29 -56.64 19.48
CA THR A 393 49.07 -57.90 18.73
C THR A 393 47.56 -58.32 18.84
N PRO A 394 47.04 -59.44 18.27
CA PRO A 394 45.67 -59.47 17.69
C PRO A 394 44.65 -60.49 18.25
N SER A 395 43.37 -60.35 17.85
CA SER A 395 42.32 -61.39 17.65
C SER A 395 40.99 -60.69 17.24
N SER A 396 40.02 -61.26 16.52
CA SER A 396 39.88 -62.55 15.80
C SER A 396 38.61 -62.50 14.93
N ALA A 397 38.60 -63.15 13.76
CA ALA A 397 37.40 -63.46 12.95
C ALA A 397 36.76 -64.80 13.43
N PRO A 398 35.65 -65.37 12.86
CA PRO A 398 34.96 -65.02 11.60
C PRO A 398 33.40 -65.16 11.54
N ALA A 399 32.85 -64.92 10.35
CA ALA A 399 31.67 -65.53 9.68
C ALA A 399 30.27 -65.59 10.35
N ASP A 400 29.24 -65.09 9.64
CA ASP A 400 28.36 -65.97 8.84
C ASP A 400 27.52 -65.21 7.78
N THR A 401 26.89 -65.94 6.84
CA THR A 401 26.18 -65.42 5.64
C THR A 401 24.83 -66.18 5.46
N PRO A 402 24.10 -66.10 4.32
CA PRO A 402 23.29 -65.04 3.71
C PRO A 402 21.75 -65.31 3.74
N GLU A 403 20.90 -64.33 3.39
CA GLU A 403 19.60 -64.65 2.72
C GLU A 403 19.07 -63.52 1.80
N ALA A 404 18.46 -63.90 0.67
CA ALA A 404 17.78 -63.04 -0.32
C ALA A 404 16.99 -63.92 -1.35
N PRO A 405 16.09 -63.36 -2.21
CA PRO A 405 15.23 -62.18 -2.08
C PRO A 405 13.71 -62.56 -2.04
N PRO A 406 12.86 -62.71 -3.11
CA PRO A 406 12.81 -62.17 -4.49
C PRO A 406 11.50 -61.42 -4.90
N THR A 407 11.58 -60.74 -6.06
CA THR A 407 10.53 -60.43 -7.08
C THR A 407 9.42 -59.36 -6.89
N SER A 408 9.28 -58.57 -7.96
CA SER A 408 8.28 -57.53 -8.30
C SER A 408 7.03 -58.13 -9.02
N PRO A 409 6.01 -57.37 -9.54
CA PRO A 409 6.18 -56.42 -10.67
C PRO A 409 5.26 -55.17 -10.70
N ILE A 410 5.36 -54.45 -11.82
CA ILE A 410 4.82 -53.13 -12.21
C ILE A 410 3.51 -53.29 -13.03
N ASN A 411 2.53 -52.36 -12.99
CA ASN A 411 2.09 -51.55 -14.16
C ASN A 411 0.94 -50.53 -13.91
N SER A 412 0.82 -49.56 -14.83
CA SER A 412 -0.05 -48.37 -14.91
C SER A 412 -1.52 -48.63 -15.31
N THR A 413 -2.43 -47.67 -15.02
CA THR A 413 -3.24 -46.92 -16.04
C THR A 413 -4.14 -45.80 -15.47
N ASP A 414 -4.20 -44.69 -16.21
CA ASP A 414 -5.28 -43.68 -16.35
C ASP A 414 -5.91 -43.94 -17.77
N PRO A 415 -7.10 -43.45 -18.25
CA PRO A 415 -7.90 -42.28 -17.83
C PRO A 415 -9.45 -42.42 -17.86
N SER A 416 -10.20 -41.33 -17.57
CA SER A 416 -11.38 -40.81 -18.35
C SER A 416 -12.40 -39.97 -17.54
N ASN A 417 -13.23 -39.18 -18.24
CA ASN A 417 -14.03 -38.03 -17.73
C ASN A 417 -15.55 -38.39 -17.51
N PRO A 418 -16.56 -37.47 -17.41
CA PRO A 418 -17.60 -37.52 -16.37
C PRO A 418 -19.04 -37.75 -16.94
N PRO A 419 -20.10 -37.54 -16.14
CA PRO A 419 -21.42 -37.22 -16.70
C PRO A 419 -22.08 -35.93 -16.12
N GLU A 420 -23.07 -35.46 -16.88
CA GLU A 420 -23.81 -34.19 -16.70
C GLU A 420 -24.97 -34.21 -15.68
N LYS A 421 -25.54 -33.02 -15.54
CA LYS A 421 -26.72 -32.55 -14.79
C LYS A 421 -28.03 -33.30 -15.13
N PRO A 422 -29.10 -33.05 -14.34
CA PRO A 422 -30.18 -32.17 -14.87
C PRO A 422 -30.31 -30.81 -14.17
#